data_AF-Q46LI5-F1
#
_entry.id   AF-Q46LI5-F1
#
_cell.length_a   1.000
_cell.length_b   1.000
_cell.length_c   1.000
_cell.angle_alpha   90.00
_cell.angle_beta   90.00
_cell.angle_gamma   90.00
#
_symmetry.space_group_name_H-M   'P 1'
#
loop_
_entity.id
_entity.type
_entity.pdbx_description
1 polymer ?
#
loop_
_entity_poly.entity_id
_entity_poly.type
_entity_poly.pdbx_seq_one_letter_code
_entity_poly.pdbx_strand_id
1 'polypeptide(L)'
;MESVFCIQSELNPLLLEAFELIKNRINSLNDLEPLYIDPMLSRIYRKQNEEKLFIINEFYQAKGFRKIHLEVAKLGKSLEILHCVFFPDPCYDLPIFGADLVVNSNNISAGIVDLSPVGKHLPDCLISQMRSLKVSKFTEPGKLPEWGFIFSPYVAFIRPVDFLEEKSFLELIDQYLSLLLSLLVKVKRDEINSLDAMCRLNYQKRYCLNQKRNDKTRGILTKFFGSSWADEYINKILFEC
;
A
#
# COMPACT_ATOMS: atom_id res chain seq x y z
N MET A 1 15.55 -2.45 18.53
CA MET A 1 15.37 -1.83 17.19
C MET A 1 14.12 -0.97 17.29
N GLU A 2 14.24 0.35 17.21
CA GLU A 2 13.13 1.31 17.47
C GLU A 2 12.06 1.19 16.38
N SER A 3 10.91 0.59 16.70
CA SER A 3 9.78 0.41 15.78
C SER A 3 9.03 1.73 15.54
N VAL A 4 8.04 1.75 14.63
CA VAL A 4 7.11 2.90 14.49
C VAL A 4 6.52 3.30 15.85
N PHE A 5 6.40 2.35 16.80
CA PHE A 5 6.03 2.60 18.19
C PHE A 5 6.88 3.68 18.90
N CYS A 6 8.15 3.84 18.51
CA CYS A 6 9.04 4.86 19.10
C CYS A 6 8.75 6.28 18.62
N ILE A 7 8.04 6.45 17.50
CA ILE A 7 7.69 7.75 16.90
C ILE A 7 6.18 7.98 16.82
N GLN A 8 5.36 7.16 17.49
CA GLN A 8 3.89 7.26 17.49
C GLN A 8 3.38 8.64 17.91
N SER A 9 4.05 9.27 18.88
CA SER A 9 3.70 10.62 19.33
C SER A 9 3.96 11.71 18.29
N GLU A 10 4.73 11.41 17.24
CA GLU A 10 5.04 12.34 16.15
C GLU A 10 4.09 12.20 14.95
N LEU A 11 3.21 11.18 14.90
CA LEU A 11 2.31 10.92 13.78
C LEU A 11 0.87 11.36 14.07
N ASN A 12 0.15 11.66 13.00
CA ASN A 12 -1.29 11.91 13.03
C ASN A 12 -2.01 10.65 13.56
N PRO A 13 -2.97 10.80 14.50
CA PRO A 13 -3.67 9.67 15.12
C PRO A 13 -4.35 8.73 14.11
N LEU A 14 -4.89 9.27 13.02
CA LEU A 14 -5.59 8.48 12.01
C LEU A 14 -4.63 7.68 11.14
N LEU A 15 -3.48 8.26 10.79
CA LEU A 15 -2.41 7.53 10.09
C LEU A 15 -1.87 6.41 10.97
N LEU A 16 -1.68 6.68 12.26
CA LEU A 16 -1.28 5.66 13.22
C LEU A 16 -2.31 4.54 13.34
N GLU A 17 -3.60 4.87 13.40
CA GLU A 17 -4.67 3.87 13.43
C GLU A 17 -4.68 3.01 12.17
N ALA A 18 -4.50 3.61 10.99
CA ALA A 18 -4.35 2.88 9.74
C ALA A 18 -3.12 1.95 9.75
N PHE A 19 -1.99 2.45 10.27
CA PHE A 19 -0.76 1.67 10.43
C PHE A 19 -0.99 0.47 11.34
N GLU A 20 -1.54 0.66 12.53
CA GLU A 20 -1.79 -0.43 13.50
C GLU A 20 -2.79 -1.45 12.95
N LEU A 21 -3.84 -1.00 12.26
CA LEU A 21 -4.80 -1.86 11.59
C LEU A 21 -4.12 -2.77 10.56
N ILE A 22 -3.35 -2.19 9.63
CA ILE A 22 -2.63 -2.95 8.60
C ILE A 22 -1.59 -3.86 9.25
N LYS A 23 -0.87 -3.35 10.24
CA LYS A 23 0.17 -4.09 10.96
C LYS A 23 -0.39 -5.32 11.67
N ASN A 24 -1.55 -5.20 12.31
CA ASN A 24 -2.24 -6.31 12.94
C ASN A 24 -2.66 -7.38 11.92
N ARG A 25 -3.10 -6.96 10.72
CA ARG A 25 -3.40 -7.90 9.62
C ARG A 25 -2.15 -8.61 9.11
N ILE A 26 -1.03 -7.89 8.96
CA ILE A 26 0.26 -8.50 8.61
C ILE A 26 0.67 -9.53 9.65
N ASN A 27 0.62 -9.17 10.94
CA ASN A 27 1.00 -10.05 12.05
C ASN A 27 0.11 -11.29 12.20
N SER A 28 -1.09 -11.28 11.60
CA SER A 28 -2.01 -12.43 11.59
C SER A 28 -1.70 -13.45 10.48
N LEU A 29 -0.75 -13.16 9.58
CA LEU A 29 -0.35 -14.06 8.51
C LEU A 29 0.47 -15.25 9.03
N ASN A 30 0.25 -16.41 8.40
CA ASN A 30 1.07 -17.58 8.64
C ASN A 30 2.43 -17.46 7.93
N ASP A 31 3.46 -18.04 8.54
CA ASP A 31 4.83 -18.07 8.01
C ASP A 31 5.40 -16.66 7.74
N LEU A 32 5.01 -15.68 8.57
CA LEU A 32 5.48 -14.30 8.46
C LEU A 32 6.96 -14.19 8.84
N GLU A 33 7.77 -13.69 7.91
CA GLU A 33 9.20 -13.46 8.09
C GLU A 33 9.58 -12.04 7.63
N PRO A 34 10.49 -11.34 8.33
CA PRO A 34 11.01 -10.08 7.84
C PRO A 34 11.87 -10.30 6.59
N LEU A 35 11.70 -9.46 5.58
CA LEU A 35 12.61 -9.42 4.42
C LEU A 35 13.76 -8.46 4.72
N TYR A 36 14.98 -8.90 4.38
CA TYR A 36 16.15 -8.06 4.54
C TYR A 36 16.07 -6.83 3.63
N ILE A 37 16.35 -5.68 4.23
CA ILE A 37 16.61 -4.41 3.55
C ILE A 37 17.83 -3.77 4.19
N ASP A 38 18.61 -3.03 3.41
CA ASP A 38 19.67 -2.18 3.93
C ASP A 38 19.13 -1.31 5.08
N PRO A 39 19.72 -1.35 6.28
CA PRO A 39 19.30 -0.53 7.41
C PRO A 39 19.18 0.96 7.08
N MET A 40 20.00 1.49 6.16
CA MET A 40 19.94 2.89 5.70
C MET A 40 18.69 3.21 4.86
N LEU A 41 18.07 2.18 4.27
CA LEU A 41 16.84 2.28 3.48
C LEU A 41 15.61 1.86 4.30
N SER A 42 15.79 1.04 5.35
CA SER A 42 14.74 0.76 6.33
C SER A 42 14.34 2.01 7.12
N ARG A 43 15.31 2.84 7.49
CA ARG A 43 15.07 4.07 8.24
C ARG A 43 15.86 5.22 7.65
N ILE A 44 15.15 6.16 7.03
CA ILE A 44 15.73 7.36 6.46
C ILE A 44 15.35 8.50 7.38
N TYR A 45 16.34 9.14 8.02
CA TYR A 45 16.15 10.34 8.81
C TYR A 45 16.93 11.49 8.20
N ARG A 46 16.29 12.66 8.08
CA ARG A 46 16.96 13.92 7.73
C ARG A 46 16.44 15.05 8.60
N LYS A 47 17.31 16.03 8.84
CA LYS A 47 16.95 17.30 9.46
C LYS A 47 17.26 18.42 8.47
N GLN A 48 16.27 19.21 8.10
CA GLN A 48 16.43 20.35 7.21
C GLN A 48 15.70 21.56 7.80
N ASN A 49 16.41 22.65 8.10
CA ASN A 49 15.85 23.90 8.63
C ASN A 49 14.81 23.69 9.75
N GLU A 50 15.17 22.91 10.78
CA GLU A 50 14.33 22.52 11.93
C GLU A 50 13.20 21.52 11.66
N GLU A 51 12.93 21.17 10.40
CA GLU A 51 11.96 20.13 10.05
C GLU A 51 12.60 18.74 10.16
N LYS A 52 11.92 17.85 10.91
CA LYS A 52 12.26 16.44 10.95
C LYS A 52 11.61 15.75 9.76
N LEU A 53 12.43 15.04 8.99
CA LEU A 53 12.01 14.18 7.90
C LEU A 53 12.31 12.75 8.30
N PHE A 54 11.32 11.89 8.22
CA PHE A 54 11.58 10.45 8.32
C PHE A 54 10.77 9.64 7.33
N ILE A 55 11.35 8.52 6.91
CA ILE A 55 10.68 7.43 6.21
C ILE A 55 11.08 6.14 6.92
N ILE A 56 10.11 5.36 7.34
CA ILE A 56 10.31 4.05 7.96
C ILE A 56 9.67 3.01 7.06
N ASN A 57 10.48 2.07 6.60
CA ASN A 57 10.07 0.94 5.79
C ASN A 57 10.17 -0.36 6.57
N GLU A 58 9.10 -1.14 6.50
CA GLU A 58 9.03 -2.51 6.97
C GLU A 58 8.70 -3.43 5.79
N PHE A 59 9.51 -4.49 5.63
CA PHE A 59 9.31 -5.49 4.59
C PHE A 59 9.13 -6.87 5.21
N TYR A 60 8.17 -7.60 4.68
CA TYR A 60 7.86 -8.97 5.10
C TYR A 60 7.64 -9.88 3.90
N GLN A 61 7.81 -11.17 4.12
CA GLN A 61 7.25 -12.23 3.30
C GLN A 61 6.36 -13.09 4.17
N ALA A 62 5.39 -13.76 3.56
CA ALA A 62 4.50 -14.67 4.26
C ALA A 62 3.97 -15.71 3.28
N LYS A 63 3.25 -16.72 3.78
CA LYS A 63 2.54 -17.65 2.90
C LYS A 63 1.63 -16.89 1.93
N GLY A 64 1.82 -17.11 0.63
CA GLY A 64 1.07 -16.47 -0.45
C GLY A 64 1.57 -15.09 -0.88
N PHE A 65 2.50 -14.47 -0.14
CA PHE A 65 3.03 -13.13 -0.43
C PHE A 65 4.55 -13.14 -0.47
N ARG A 66 5.11 -12.82 -1.65
CA ARG A 66 6.56 -12.71 -1.84
C ARG A 66 7.16 -11.44 -1.24
N LYS A 67 6.36 -10.39 -1.08
CA LYS A 67 6.76 -9.10 -0.51
C LYS A 67 5.53 -8.37 0.01
N ILE A 68 5.58 -7.96 1.26
CA ILE A 68 4.66 -7.01 1.87
C ILE A 68 5.52 -5.82 2.26
N HIS A 69 5.17 -4.64 1.77
CA HIS A 69 5.84 -3.40 2.10
C HIS A 69 4.87 -2.53 2.87
N LEU A 70 5.27 -2.08 4.06
CA LEU A 70 4.56 -1.06 4.84
C LEU A 70 5.54 0.08 5.10
N GLU A 71 5.19 1.27 4.62
CA GLU A 71 5.97 2.49 4.76
C GLU A 71 5.14 3.55 5.48
N VAL A 72 5.79 4.24 6.42
CA VAL A 72 5.28 5.47 7.01
C VAL A 72 6.31 6.57 6.84
N ALA A 73 5.87 7.74 6.39
CA ALA A 73 6.73 8.90 6.22
C ALA A 73 6.13 10.14 6.86
N LYS A 74 6.99 10.99 7.42
CA LYS A 74 6.68 12.38 7.79
C LYS A 74 7.66 13.29 7.07
N LEU A 75 7.12 14.14 6.21
CA LEU A 75 7.88 14.98 5.30
C LEU A 75 7.57 16.44 5.56
N GLY A 76 8.32 17.03 6.48
CA GLY A 76 8.18 18.41 6.92
C GLY A 76 7.21 18.50 8.08
N LYS A 77 6.56 19.67 8.22
CA LYS A 77 5.66 19.91 9.36
C LYS A 77 4.27 19.29 9.21
N SER A 78 3.78 19.14 7.98
CA SER A 78 2.35 18.87 7.75
C SER A 78 2.05 17.64 6.91
N LEU A 79 3.01 17.10 6.16
CA LEU A 79 2.77 15.99 5.24
C LEU A 79 3.17 14.68 5.89
N GLU A 80 2.23 13.77 6.00
CA GLU A 80 2.46 12.41 6.47
C GLU A 80 1.83 11.42 5.49
N ILE A 81 2.52 10.29 5.28
CA ILE A 81 2.16 9.31 4.27
C ILE A 81 2.19 7.93 4.91
N LEU A 82 1.16 7.13 4.62
CA LEU A 82 1.20 5.68 4.76
C LEU A 82 1.13 5.07 3.36
N HIS A 83 2.02 4.14 3.08
CA HIS A 83 2.00 3.35 1.85
C HIS A 83 2.08 1.88 2.22
N CYS A 84 1.21 1.05 1.66
CA CYS A 84 1.26 -0.38 1.86
C CYS A 84 0.92 -1.15 0.60
N VAL A 85 1.73 -2.16 0.27
CA VAL A 85 1.48 -3.06 -0.85
C VAL A 85 1.77 -4.50 -0.45
N PHE A 86 0.84 -5.41 -0.75
CA PHE A 86 1.04 -6.85 -0.64
C PHE A 86 1.22 -7.42 -2.05
N PHE A 87 2.44 -7.78 -2.41
CA PHE A 87 2.76 -8.47 -3.65
C PHE A 87 2.61 -9.98 -3.46
N PRO A 88 1.64 -10.61 -4.15
CA PRO A 88 1.43 -12.05 -4.03
C PRO A 88 2.59 -12.82 -4.67
N ASP A 89 2.91 -13.99 -4.12
CA ASP A 89 3.73 -14.97 -4.85
C ASP A 89 2.95 -15.35 -6.13
N PRO A 90 3.55 -15.23 -7.33
CA PRO A 90 2.86 -15.54 -8.58
C PRO A 90 2.32 -16.96 -8.69
N CYS A 91 2.76 -17.90 -7.85
CA CYS A 91 2.17 -19.24 -7.77
C CYS A 91 0.77 -19.26 -7.15
N TYR A 92 0.30 -18.16 -6.54
CA TYR A 92 -1.03 -18.03 -5.98
C TYR A 92 -1.84 -17.01 -6.78
N ASP A 93 -3.07 -17.36 -7.15
CA ASP A 93 -3.99 -16.44 -7.82
C ASP A 93 -4.63 -15.47 -6.83
N LEU A 94 -3.82 -14.53 -6.34
CA LEU A 94 -4.21 -13.48 -5.41
C LEU A 94 -4.02 -12.11 -6.07
N PRO A 95 -4.90 -11.13 -5.81
CA PRO A 95 -4.71 -9.76 -6.27
C PRO A 95 -3.57 -9.06 -5.51
N ILE A 96 -3.12 -7.93 -6.03
CA ILE A 96 -2.23 -7.01 -5.28
C ILE A 96 -3.12 -6.17 -4.39
N PHE A 97 -2.93 -6.23 -3.07
CA PHE A 97 -3.50 -5.22 -2.19
C PHE A 97 -2.60 -3.98 -2.20
N GLY A 98 -3.21 -2.81 -2.33
CA GLY A 98 -2.54 -1.52 -2.21
C GLY A 98 -3.37 -0.58 -1.35
N ALA A 99 -2.72 0.12 -0.43
CA ALA A 99 -3.32 1.21 0.34
C ALA A 99 -2.34 2.40 0.43
N ASP A 100 -2.82 3.59 0.11
CA ASP A 100 -2.09 4.85 0.25
C ASP A 100 -2.93 5.84 1.05
N LEU A 101 -2.33 6.47 2.04
CA LEU A 101 -2.92 7.54 2.82
C LEU A 101 -2.00 8.74 2.83
N VAL A 102 -2.52 9.91 2.45
CA VAL A 102 -1.78 11.18 2.49
C VAL A 102 -2.50 12.12 3.42
N VAL A 103 -1.91 12.36 4.59
CA VAL A 103 -2.40 13.32 5.57
C VAL A 103 -1.68 14.65 5.36
N ASN A 104 -2.45 15.74 5.26
CA ASN A 104 -1.90 17.09 5.23
C ASN A 104 -2.60 17.95 6.27
N SER A 105 -1.83 18.55 7.19
CA SER A 105 -2.34 19.44 8.24
C SER A 105 -3.52 18.83 9.02
N ASN A 106 -3.35 17.57 9.43
CA ASN A 106 -4.28 16.73 10.19
C ASN A 106 -5.50 16.13 9.46
N ASN A 107 -5.72 16.43 8.19
CA ASN A 107 -6.82 15.83 7.42
C ASN A 107 -6.28 14.86 6.36
N ILE A 108 -7.03 13.80 6.05
CA ILE A 108 -6.73 12.99 4.86
C ILE A 108 -6.98 13.82 3.61
N SER A 109 -5.92 14.13 2.87
CA SER A 109 -5.97 14.79 1.58
C SER A 109 -6.17 13.81 0.42
N ALA A 110 -5.79 12.55 0.60
CA ALA A 110 -6.03 11.46 -0.33
C ALA A 110 -5.99 10.11 0.40
N GLY A 111 -6.99 9.26 0.17
CA GLY A 111 -7.00 7.86 0.57
C GLY A 111 -7.26 6.97 -0.65
N ILE A 112 -6.41 5.99 -0.89
CA ILE A 112 -6.56 4.99 -1.94
C ILE A 112 -6.52 3.60 -1.32
N VAL A 113 -7.45 2.72 -1.69
CA VAL A 113 -7.36 1.29 -1.38
C VAL A 113 -7.90 0.46 -2.53
N ASP A 114 -7.20 -0.63 -2.86
CA ASP A 114 -7.59 -1.53 -3.94
C ASP A 114 -7.12 -2.98 -3.73
N LEU A 115 -7.82 -3.91 -4.39
CA LEU A 115 -7.35 -5.24 -4.73
C LEU A 115 -7.15 -5.32 -6.25
N SER A 116 -5.98 -4.89 -6.72
CA SER A 116 -5.68 -4.77 -8.15
C SER A 116 -5.47 -6.15 -8.80
N PRO A 117 -5.98 -6.36 -10.03
CA PRO A 117 -5.89 -7.64 -10.71
C PRO A 117 -4.46 -7.99 -11.13
N VAL A 118 -4.10 -9.27 -10.98
CA VAL A 118 -2.89 -9.88 -11.55
C VAL A 118 -3.19 -10.70 -12.82
N GLY A 119 -4.27 -10.34 -13.51
CA GLY A 119 -4.75 -11.00 -14.72
C GLY A 119 -5.61 -10.04 -15.54
N LYS A 120 -6.26 -10.54 -16.60
CA LYS A 120 -7.19 -9.72 -17.40
C LYS A 120 -8.37 -9.22 -16.58
N HIS A 121 -8.84 -10.03 -15.64
CA HIS A 121 -9.97 -9.75 -14.76
C HIS A 121 -9.65 -10.23 -13.34
N LEU A 122 -10.36 -9.70 -12.35
CA LEU A 122 -10.39 -10.31 -11.02
C LEU A 122 -11.14 -11.65 -11.07
N PRO A 123 -10.81 -12.62 -10.19
CA PRO A 123 -11.59 -13.84 -10.06
C PRO A 123 -13.07 -13.55 -9.78
N ASP A 124 -13.99 -14.30 -10.40
CA ASP A 124 -15.44 -14.06 -10.26
C ASP A 124 -15.92 -14.15 -8.81
N CYS A 125 -15.32 -15.04 -8.01
CA CYS A 125 -15.61 -15.16 -6.58
C CYS A 125 -15.26 -13.87 -5.82
N LEU A 126 -14.10 -13.27 -6.11
CA LEU A 126 -13.70 -12.00 -5.53
C LEU A 126 -14.63 -10.88 -6.01
N ILE A 127 -14.97 -10.82 -7.30
CA ILE A 127 -15.95 -9.85 -7.84
C ILE A 127 -17.27 -9.91 -7.06
N SER A 128 -17.80 -11.12 -6.83
CA SER A 128 -19.03 -11.29 -6.06
C SER A 128 -18.89 -10.80 -4.61
N GLN A 129 -17.75 -11.07 -3.97
CA GLN A 129 -17.49 -10.62 -2.60
C GLN A 129 -17.34 -9.09 -2.53
N MET A 130 -16.60 -8.48 -3.46
CA MET A 130 -16.43 -7.01 -3.55
C MET A 130 -17.79 -6.31 -3.71
N ARG A 131 -18.69 -6.85 -4.54
CA ARG A 131 -20.05 -6.31 -4.73
C ARG A 131 -20.93 -6.42 -3.48
N SER A 132 -20.64 -7.38 -2.60
CA SER A 132 -21.38 -7.56 -1.35
C SER A 132 -20.88 -6.67 -0.21
N LEU A 133 -19.73 -6.01 -0.37
CA LEU A 133 -19.22 -5.08 0.63
C LEU A 133 -20.15 -3.89 0.78
N LYS A 134 -20.39 -3.52 2.04
CA LYS A 134 -21.11 -2.29 2.39
C LYS A 134 -20.10 -1.14 2.38
N VAL A 135 -19.91 -0.55 1.19
CA VAL A 135 -19.05 0.62 1.03
C VAL A 135 -19.85 1.90 1.31
N SER A 136 -19.38 2.70 2.26
CA SER A 136 -19.94 4.03 2.53
C SER A 136 -19.89 4.91 1.28
N LYS A 137 -20.88 5.78 1.11
CA LYS A 137 -20.82 6.81 0.07
C LYS A 137 -19.89 7.92 0.55
N PHE A 138 -18.79 8.13 -0.17
CA PHE A 138 -17.87 9.21 0.09
C PHE A 138 -18.27 10.46 -0.71
N THR A 139 -18.20 11.62 -0.07
CA THR A 139 -18.63 12.90 -0.63
C THR A 139 -17.73 13.37 -1.76
N GLU A 140 -16.41 13.14 -1.62
CA GLU A 140 -15.43 13.58 -2.60
C GLU A 140 -14.61 12.41 -3.18
N PRO A 141 -15.14 11.73 -4.22
CA PRO A 141 -14.37 10.73 -4.95
C PRO A 141 -13.22 11.40 -5.72
N GLY A 142 -12.04 10.83 -5.59
CA GLY A 142 -10.85 11.21 -6.36
C GLY A 142 -10.94 10.78 -7.82
N LYS A 143 -10.21 11.48 -8.68
CA LYS A 143 -10.08 11.13 -10.10
C LYS A 143 -8.81 10.33 -10.32
N LEU A 144 -8.95 9.08 -10.77
CA LEU A 144 -7.80 8.25 -11.12
C LEU A 144 -6.99 8.90 -12.26
N PRO A 145 -5.65 8.88 -12.17
CA PRO A 145 -4.79 9.29 -13.27
C PRO A 145 -4.85 8.27 -14.41
N GLU A 146 -4.33 8.62 -15.59
CA GLU A 146 -4.35 7.74 -16.77
C GLU A 146 -3.65 6.39 -16.51
N TRP A 147 -2.55 6.38 -15.77
CA TRP A 147 -1.84 5.14 -15.40
C TRP A 147 -2.65 4.27 -14.42
N GLY A 148 -3.71 4.82 -13.82
CA GLY A 148 -4.60 4.14 -12.87
C GLY A 148 -5.48 3.06 -13.48
N PHE A 149 -5.39 2.78 -14.79
CA PHE A 149 -6.07 1.63 -15.42
C PHE A 149 -5.65 0.27 -14.81
N ILE A 150 -4.57 0.24 -14.03
CA ILE A 150 -4.09 -0.97 -13.33
C ILE A 150 -4.97 -1.34 -12.13
N PHE A 151 -5.72 -0.38 -11.59
CA PHE A 151 -6.60 -0.62 -10.45
C PHE A 151 -7.84 -1.39 -10.87
N SER A 152 -8.46 -2.06 -9.89
CA SER A 152 -9.72 -2.75 -10.11
C SER A 152 -10.87 -1.76 -10.30
N PRO A 153 -12.03 -2.21 -10.85
CA PRO A 153 -13.25 -1.41 -10.86
C PRO A 153 -13.79 -1.05 -9.47
N TYR A 154 -13.23 -1.63 -8.41
CA TYR A 154 -13.61 -1.42 -7.02
C TYR A 154 -12.57 -0.60 -6.23
N VAL A 155 -11.60 0.02 -6.89
CA VAL A 155 -10.70 0.95 -6.22
C VAL A 155 -11.48 2.08 -5.58
N ALA A 156 -11.22 2.32 -4.30
CA ALA A 156 -11.66 3.54 -3.64
C ALA A 156 -10.52 4.54 -3.71
N PHE A 157 -10.74 5.67 -4.39
CA PHE A 157 -9.89 6.84 -4.30
C PHE A 157 -10.76 7.99 -3.83
N ILE A 158 -10.45 8.56 -2.66
CA ILE A 158 -11.31 9.52 -1.97
C ILE A 158 -10.50 10.63 -1.30
N ARG A 159 -11.18 11.73 -1.00
CA ARG A 159 -10.78 12.70 0.02
C ARG A 159 -11.86 12.75 1.10
N PRO A 160 -11.66 12.09 2.26
CA PRO A 160 -12.59 12.18 3.38
C PRO A 160 -12.84 13.64 3.76
N VAL A 161 -14.11 14.01 3.95
CA VAL A 161 -14.50 15.39 4.31
C VAL A 161 -14.73 15.58 5.81
N ASP A 162 -14.94 14.49 6.55
CA ASP A 162 -15.15 14.49 7.99
C ASP A 162 -14.66 13.20 8.66
N PHE A 163 -14.73 13.16 9.98
CA PHE A 163 -14.31 12.03 10.80
C PHE A 163 -15.09 10.73 10.50
N LEU A 164 -16.34 10.81 10.07
CA LEU A 164 -17.14 9.62 9.75
C LEU A 164 -16.66 8.98 8.45
N GLU A 165 -16.30 9.79 7.46
CA GLU A 165 -15.67 9.30 6.23
C GLU A 165 -14.25 8.77 6.48
N GLU A 166 -13.48 9.41 7.36
CA GLU A 166 -12.16 8.91 7.78
C GLU A 166 -12.26 7.51 8.38
N LYS A 167 -13.19 7.30 9.31
CA LYS A 167 -13.45 5.96 9.89
C LYS A 167 -13.97 4.97 8.87
N SER A 168 -14.91 5.39 8.01
CA SER A 168 -15.42 4.54 6.92
C SER A 168 -14.30 4.08 5.99
N PHE A 169 -13.29 4.92 5.76
CA PHE A 169 -12.14 4.55 4.94
C PHE A 169 -11.24 3.53 5.62
N LEU A 170 -10.97 3.66 6.93
CA LEU A 170 -10.22 2.64 7.67
C LEU A 170 -10.96 1.31 7.72
N GLU A 171 -12.28 1.33 7.92
CA GLU A 171 -13.12 0.14 7.84
C GLU A 171 -13.05 -0.51 6.45
N LEU A 172 -12.99 0.30 5.38
CA LEU A 172 -12.85 -0.21 4.03
C LEU A 172 -11.50 -0.90 3.79
N ILE A 173 -10.41 -0.33 4.31
CA ILE A 173 -9.09 -0.99 4.31
C ILE A 173 -9.17 -2.36 4.99
N ASP A 174 -9.79 -2.42 6.16
CA ASP A 174 -9.93 -3.67 6.92
C ASP A 174 -10.78 -4.72 6.18
N GLN A 175 -11.85 -4.28 5.52
CA GLN A 175 -12.70 -5.15 4.68
C GLN A 175 -11.90 -5.73 3.51
N TYR A 176 -11.06 -4.93 2.84
CA TYR A 176 -10.26 -5.38 1.69
C TYR A 176 -9.18 -6.38 2.13
N LEU A 177 -8.51 -6.11 3.25
CA LEU A 177 -7.58 -7.05 3.87
C LEU A 177 -8.28 -8.33 4.30
N SER A 178 -9.45 -8.25 4.94
CA SER A 178 -10.22 -9.42 5.35
C SER A 178 -10.62 -10.29 4.15
N LEU A 179 -11.03 -9.68 3.04
CA LEU A 179 -11.30 -10.41 1.79
C LEU A 179 -10.04 -11.09 1.25
N LEU A 180 -8.92 -10.36 1.16
CA LEU A 180 -7.64 -10.92 0.69
C LEU A 180 -7.20 -12.12 1.54
N LEU A 181 -7.27 -12.02 2.85
CA LEU A 181 -6.92 -13.12 3.75
C LEU A 181 -7.89 -14.30 3.61
N SER A 182 -9.18 -14.05 3.35
CA SER A 182 -10.15 -15.12 3.08
C SER A 182 -9.86 -15.86 1.77
N LEU A 183 -9.32 -15.16 0.76
CA LEU A 183 -8.86 -15.76 -0.49
C LEU A 183 -7.59 -16.60 -0.26
N LEU A 184 -6.65 -16.09 0.53
CA LEU A 184 -5.41 -16.78 0.87
C LEU A 184 -5.66 -18.18 1.46
N VAL A 185 -6.71 -18.34 2.27
CA VAL A 185 -7.08 -19.63 2.86
C VAL A 185 -7.58 -20.64 1.81
N LYS A 186 -8.21 -20.16 0.73
CA LYS A 186 -8.90 -20.99 -0.27
C LYS A 186 -8.06 -21.23 -1.52
N VAL A 187 -7.14 -20.32 -1.83
CA VAL A 187 -6.35 -20.35 -3.06
C VAL A 187 -5.42 -21.56 -3.08
N LYS A 188 -5.33 -22.22 -4.24
CA LYS A 188 -4.38 -23.30 -4.47
C LYS A 188 -3.06 -22.70 -4.96
N ARG A 189 -1.96 -23.37 -4.62
CA ARG A 189 -0.65 -23.04 -5.18
C ARG A 189 -0.48 -23.79 -6.49
N ASP A 190 -0.26 -23.05 -7.56
CA ASP A 190 0.11 -23.60 -8.86
C ASP A 190 1.58 -24.05 -8.87
N GLU A 191 1.95 -24.87 -9.85
CA GLU A 191 3.34 -25.25 -10.06
C GLU A 191 4.21 -24.03 -10.37
N ILE A 192 5.45 -24.09 -9.88
CA ILE A 192 6.47 -23.08 -10.15
C ILE A 192 6.69 -23.01 -11.67
N ASN A 193 6.70 -21.80 -12.24
CA ASN A 193 6.84 -21.55 -13.68
C ASN A 193 5.70 -22.09 -14.56
N SER A 194 4.52 -22.40 -14.00
CA SER A 194 3.31 -22.59 -14.81
C SER A 194 3.00 -21.35 -15.66
N LEU A 195 2.28 -21.53 -16.77
CA LEU A 195 1.88 -20.42 -17.65
C LEU A 195 1.08 -19.36 -16.88
N ASP A 196 0.22 -19.79 -15.96
CA ASP A 196 -0.58 -18.90 -15.13
C ASP A 196 0.29 -18.10 -14.15
N ALA A 197 1.27 -18.75 -13.50
CA ALA A 197 2.19 -18.05 -12.61
C ALA A 197 3.04 -17.02 -13.34
N MET A 198 3.55 -17.34 -14.54
CA MET A 198 4.29 -16.39 -15.37
C MET A 198 3.40 -15.24 -15.84
N CYS A 199 2.14 -15.52 -16.19
CA CYS A 199 1.15 -14.49 -16.56
C CYS A 199 0.93 -13.52 -15.39
N ARG A 200 0.67 -14.05 -14.18
CA ARG A 200 0.47 -13.24 -12.97
C ARG A 200 1.69 -12.38 -12.65
N LEU A 201 2.90 -12.93 -12.77
CA LEU A 201 4.14 -12.15 -12.57
C LEU A 201 4.24 -10.99 -13.57
N ASN A 202 3.87 -11.18 -14.83
CA ASN A 202 3.87 -10.10 -15.83
C ASN A 202 2.86 -9.00 -15.51
N TYR A 203 1.68 -9.35 -15.00
CA TYR A 203 0.72 -8.35 -14.51
C TYR A 203 1.22 -7.59 -13.29
N GLN A 204 1.91 -8.26 -12.35
CA GLN A 204 2.56 -7.57 -11.22
C GLN A 204 3.63 -6.59 -11.70
N LYS A 205 4.48 -6.98 -12.67
CA LYS A 205 5.46 -6.07 -13.29
C LYS A 205 4.79 -4.87 -13.95
N ARG A 206 3.67 -5.09 -14.65
CA ARG A 206 2.85 -4.00 -15.23
C ARG A 206 2.30 -3.07 -14.15
N TYR A 207 1.83 -3.60 -13.01
CA TYR A 207 1.40 -2.79 -11.87
C TYR A 207 2.55 -1.90 -11.37
N CYS A 208 3.71 -2.48 -11.07
CA CYS A 208 4.90 -1.74 -10.65
C CYS A 208 5.31 -0.66 -11.66
N LEU A 209 5.38 -1.00 -12.96
CA LEU A 209 5.77 -0.05 -14.00
C LEU A 209 4.84 1.16 -14.09
N ASN A 210 3.54 0.97 -13.88
CA ASN A 210 2.57 2.06 -13.94
C ASN A 210 2.52 2.86 -12.63
N GLN A 211 2.67 2.21 -11.48
CA GLN A 211 2.81 2.92 -10.20
C GLN A 211 4.03 3.86 -10.18
N LYS A 212 5.13 3.48 -10.85
CA LYS A 212 6.29 4.36 -11.05
C LYS A 212 5.95 5.64 -11.82
N ARG A 213 4.82 5.73 -12.55
CA ARG A 213 4.36 6.95 -13.24
C ARG A 213 3.60 7.92 -12.31
N ASN A 214 3.52 7.63 -11.02
CA ASN A 214 2.89 8.51 -10.05
C ASN A 214 3.73 9.77 -9.80
N ASP A 215 3.44 10.82 -10.56
CA ASP A 215 4.13 12.11 -10.45
C ASP A 215 3.91 12.83 -9.12
N LYS A 216 2.83 12.52 -8.39
CA LYS A 216 2.62 13.09 -7.05
C LYS A 216 3.67 12.54 -6.08
N THR A 217 3.84 11.21 -6.05
CA THR A 217 4.88 10.57 -5.22
C THR A 217 6.28 11.06 -5.61
N ARG A 218 6.59 11.10 -6.92
CA ARG A 218 7.88 11.61 -7.40
C ARG A 218 8.12 13.08 -7.06
N GLY A 219 7.10 13.92 -7.20
CA GLY A 219 7.17 15.35 -6.89
C GLY A 219 7.44 15.60 -5.40
N ILE A 220 6.76 14.84 -4.53
CA ILE A 220 6.98 14.89 -3.08
C ILE A 220 8.42 14.48 -2.76
N LEU A 221 8.88 13.32 -3.22
CA LEU A 221 10.23 12.83 -2.91
C LEU A 221 11.32 13.73 -3.50
N THR A 222 11.15 14.22 -4.74
CA THR A 222 12.08 15.15 -5.38
C THR A 222 12.22 16.44 -4.57
N LYS A 223 11.13 16.98 -4.03
CA LYS A 223 11.14 18.20 -3.20
C LYS A 223 12.04 18.06 -1.95
N PHE A 224 12.04 16.89 -1.30
CA PHE A 224 12.75 16.68 -0.04
C PHE A 224 14.13 16.02 -0.20
N PHE A 225 14.34 15.22 -1.24
CA PHE A 225 15.54 14.40 -1.42
C PHE A 225 16.30 14.66 -2.73
N GLY A 226 15.72 15.41 -3.66
CA GLY A 226 16.25 15.63 -5.01
C GLY A 226 15.90 14.51 -5.99
N SER A 227 15.95 14.82 -7.29
CA SER A 227 15.41 13.95 -8.35
C SER A 227 16.11 12.58 -8.42
N SER A 228 17.46 12.56 -8.35
CA SER A 228 18.23 11.31 -8.44
C SER A 228 17.85 10.32 -7.33
N TRP A 229 17.73 10.82 -6.10
CA TRP A 229 17.33 10.01 -4.96
C TRP A 229 15.89 9.53 -5.09
N ALA A 230 14.98 10.40 -5.52
CA ALA A 230 13.56 10.05 -5.70
C ALA A 230 13.39 8.94 -6.75
N ASP A 231 14.08 9.03 -7.88
CA ASP A 231 14.02 8.00 -8.92
C ASP A 231 14.62 6.67 -8.44
N GLU A 232 15.73 6.70 -7.70
CA GLU A 232 16.30 5.48 -7.12
C GLU A 232 15.35 4.82 -6.12
N TYR A 233 14.77 5.61 -5.21
CA TYR A 233 13.84 5.13 -4.19
C TYR A 233 12.57 4.52 -4.80
N ILE A 234 11.96 5.21 -5.78
CA ILE A 234 10.78 4.72 -6.50
C ILE A 234 11.10 3.40 -7.23
N ASN A 235 12.28 3.30 -7.84
CA ASN A 235 12.63 2.14 -8.66
C ASN A 235 13.03 0.92 -7.85
N LYS A 236 13.75 1.11 -6.74
CA LYS A 236 14.38 0.05 -5.97
C LYS A 236 13.67 -0.29 -4.66
N ILE A 237 12.80 0.59 -4.14
CA ILE A 237 12.15 0.39 -2.83
C ILE A 237 10.65 0.23 -3.00
N LEU A 238 9.94 1.32 -3.36
CA LEU A 238 8.48 1.36 -3.46
C LEU A 238 7.93 0.33 -4.44
N PHE A 239 8.46 0.31 -5.66
CA PHE A 239 7.91 -0.51 -6.74
C PHE A 239 8.97 -1.40 -7.40
N GLU A 240 9.81 -2.01 -6.57
CA GLU A 240 10.65 -3.13 -6.98
C GLU A 240 9.79 -4.39 -7.17
N CYS A 241 9.58 -4.71 -8.44
CA CYS A 241 9.15 -6.01 -8.97
C CYS A 241 10.36 -6.61 -9.72
#